data_AF-A0A537D4R5-F1
#
_entry.id   AF-A0A537D4R5-F1
#
_cell.length_a   1.000
_cell.length_b   1.000
_cell.length_c   1.000
_cell.angle_alpha   90.00
_cell.angle_beta   90.00
_cell.angle_gamma   90.00
#
_symmetry.space_group_name_H-M   'P 1'
#
loop_
_entity.id
_entity.type
_entity.pdbx_description
1 polymer ?
#
loop_
_entity_poly.entity_id
_entity_poly.type
_entity_poly.pdbx_seq_one_letter_code
_entity_poly.pdbx_strand_id
1 'polypeptide(L)'
;VARDVIKGIAAGCEQAGCALIGGETAEHPDAFVPGEYDLAGFAVGVVEKGRAIDGRGIVEGDALIGLSSSGPHANGFSLIRKILEKSRADLAQPVPGVTGSRTLGDVLLEPTRIYAKSVLSLLAEVEVKGMAHITGGGLTENTHRMFPESLAARIDAARWPRPPIFDWLQREGNVATDEMHRVFNCGIGLIIVVAPGDAESALARLTASSESARVIGSVERRRPGAPATVIT
;
A
#
# COMPACT_ATOMS: atom_id res chain seq x y z
N VAL A 1 -1.36 -19.74 -18.55
CA VAL A 1 -1.05 -19.47 -17.13
C VAL A 1 0.41 -19.07 -16.93
N ALA A 2 1.39 -19.99 -16.92
CA ALA A 2 2.79 -19.64 -16.63
C ALA A 2 3.36 -18.49 -17.48
N ARG A 3 3.13 -18.53 -18.81
CA ARG A 3 3.54 -17.44 -19.72
C ARG A 3 2.95 -16.08 -19.33
N ASP A 4 1.69 -16.05 -18.95
CA ASP A 4 0.97 -14.81 -18.64
C ASP A 4 1.42 -14.26 -17.28
N VAL A 5 1.72 -15.15 -16.32
CA VAL A 5 2.35 -14.82 -15.03
C VAL A 5 3.73 -14.20 -15.24
N ILE A 6 4.59 -14.84 -16.04
CA ILE A 6 5.94 -14.33 -16.35
C ILE A 6 5.85 -12.96 -17.04
N LYS A 7 4.89 -12.75 -17.94
CA LYS A 7 4.64 -11.45 -18.58
C LYS A 7 4.29 -10.38 -17.54
N GLY A 8 3.47 -10.71 -16.55
CA GLY A 8 3.14 -9.82 -15.42
C GLY A 8 4.36 -9.49 -14.56
N ILE A 9 5.20 -10.48 -14.24
CA ILE A 9 6.45 -10.29 -13.50
C ILE A 9 7.38 -9.34 -14.26
N ALA A 10 7.59 -9.58 -15.56
CA ALA A 10 8.44 -8.73 -16.40
C ALA A 10 7.94 -7.27 -16.45
N ALA A 11 6.62 -7.06 -16.58
CA ALA A 11 6.03 -5.73 -16.53
C ALA A 11 6.22 -5.05 -15.16
N GLY A 12 6.15 -5.83 -14.06
CA GLY A 12 6.45 -5.34 -12.72
C GLY A 12 7.92 -4.94 -12.55
N CYS A 13 8.85 -5.76 -13.05
CA CYS A 13 10.29 -5.45 -13.07
C CYS A 13 10.58 -4.16 -13.83
N GLU A 14 9.96 -3.98 -15.00
CA GLU A 14 10.11 -2.77 -15.81
C GLU A 14 9.62 -1.52 -15.06
N GLN A 15 8.45 -1.59 -14.42
CA GLN A 15 7.93 -0.50 -13.58
C GLN A 15 8.85 -0.21 -12.39
N ALA A 16 9.38 -1.25 -11.74
CA ALA A 16 10.29 -1.12 -10.62
C ALA A 16 11.69 -0.61 -11.02
N GLY A 17 12.07 -0.74 -12.30
CA GLY A 17 13.41 -0.42 -12.79
C GLY A 17 14.45 -1.48 -12.44
N CYS A 18 14.04 -2.74 -12.29
CA CYS A 18 14.93 -3.87 -12.05
C CYS A 18 14.94 -4.88 -13.20
N ALA A 19 15.97 -5.71 -13.27
CA ALA A 19 16.09 -6.77 -14.27
C ALA A 19 15.52 -8.09 -13.73
N LEU A 20 14.78 -8.82 -14.55
CA LEU A 20 14.41 -10.21 -14.30
C LEU A 20 15.58 -11.11 -14.71
N ILE A 21 16.41 -11.50 -13.73
CA ILE A 21 17.68 -12.21 -13.98
C ILE A 21 17.56 -13.73 -14.00
N GLY A 22 16.43 -14.28 -13.54
CA GLY A 22 16.20 -15.72 -13.47
C GLY A 22 14.87 -16.07 -12.81
N GLY A 23 14.55 -17.35 -12.81
CA GLY A 23 13.35 -17.92 -12.19
C GLY A 23 13.38 -19.45 -12.31
N GLU A 24 12.58 -20.11 -11.49
CA GLU A 24 12.41 -21.56 -11.48
C GLU A 24 10.93 -21.89 -11.72
N THR A 25 10.64 -23.01 -12.38
CA THR A 25 9.27 -23.53 -12.51
C THR A 25 9.28 -24.99 -12.08
N ALA A 26 8.57 -25.28 -10.98
CA ALA A 26 8.47 -26.63 -10.44
C ALA A 26 7.04 -27.16 -10.59
N GLU A 27 6.91 -28.43 -10.98
CA GLU A 27 5.64 -29.12 -11.07
C GLU A 27 5.49 -30.06 -9.87
N HIS A 28 4.47 -29.84 -9.05
CA HIS A 28 4.17 -30.67 -7.87
C HIS A 28 2.74 -31.21 -7.95
N PRO A 29 2.49 -32.26 -8.77
CA PRO A 29 1.15 -32.76 -9.04
C PRO A 29 0.42 -33.29 -7.79
N ASP A 30 1.16 -33.78 -6.80
CA ASP A 30 0.59 -34.29 -5.54
C ASP A 30 0.42 -33.20 -4.46
N ALA A 31 1.00 -32.02 -4.64
CA ALA A 31 1.00 -30.96 -3.63
C ALA A 31 -0.04 -29.85 -3.88
N PHE A 32 -0.50 -29.69 -5.14
CA PHE A 32 -1.45 -28.64 -5.53
C PHE A 32 -2.73 -29.22 -6.11
N VAL A 33 -3.86 -28.56 -5.81
CA VAL A 33 -5.13 -28.86 -6.46
C VAL A 33 -5.02 -28.51 -7.96
N PRO A 34 -5.63 -29.30 -8.87
CA PRO A 34 -5.61 -28.99 -10.30
C PRO A 34 -6.06 -27.56 -10.59
N GLY A 35 -5.20 -26.78 -11.25
CA GLY A 35 -5.45 -25.38 -11.60
C GLY A 35 -4.92 -24.35 -10.59
N GLU A 36 -4.46 -24.79 -9.42
CA GLU A 36 -3.76 -23.94 -8.46
C GLU A 36 -2.25 -23.90 -8.74
N TYR A 37 -1.63 -22.77 -8.41
CA TYR A 37 -0.19 -22.59 -8.45
C TYR A 37 0.20 -21.57 -7.39
N ASP A 38 1.46 -21.62 -6.97
CA ASP A 38 2.04 -20.64 -6.06
C ASP A 38 3.17 -19.87 -6.75
N LEU A 39 3.43 -18.65 -6.28
CA LEU A 39 4.45 -17.78 -6.82
C LEU A 39 5.26 -17.14 -5.68
N ALA A 40 6.55 -17.44 -5.65
CA ALA A 40 7.52 -16.74 -4.81
C ALA A 40 8.33 -15.74 -5.64
N GLY A 41 8.52 -14.53 -5.10
CA GLY A 41 9.36 -13.49 -5.68
C GLY A 41 10.56 -13.17 -4.79
N PHE A 42 11.71 -12.92 -5.41
CA PHE A 42 12.93 -12.48 -4.73
C PHE A 42 13.50 -11.25 -5.43
N ALA A 43 13.90 -10.24 -4.66
CA ALA A 43 14.48 -9.01 -5.16
C ALA A 43 15.69 -8.59 -4.31
N VAL A 44 16.70 -8.01 -4.97
CA VAL A 44 17.89 -7.43 -4.33
C VAL A 44 17.96 -5.96 -4.69
N GLY A 45 18.06 -5.10 -3.68
CA GLY A 45 18.30 -3.66 -3.83
C GLY A 45 19.65 -3.27 -3.24
N VAL A 46 20.16 -2.11 -3.65
CA VAL A 46 21.42 -1.54 -3.15
C VAL A 46 21.14 -0.16 -2.55
N VAL A 47 21.74 0.12 -1.41
CA VAL A 47 21.66 1.42 -0.73
C VAL A 47 23.03 1.81 -0.21
N GLU A 48 23.38 3.08 -0.37
CA GLU A 48 24.58 3.64 0.25
C GLU A 48 24.39 3.65 1.77
N LYS A 49 25.37 3.16 2.53
CA LYS A 49 25.21 2.93 3.98
C LYS A 49 24.83 4.20 4.73
N GLY A 50 25.40 5.34 4.33
CA GLY A 50 25.10 6.66 4.92
C GLY A 50 23.74 7.24 4.50
N ARG A 51 23.07 6.67 3.51
CA ARG A 51 21.76 7.12 3.00
C ARG A 51 20.61 6.16 3.37
N ALA A 52 20.89 5.15 4.19
CA ALA A 52 19.87 4.24 4.67
C ALA A 52 18.85 5.00 5.53
N ILE A 53 17.57 4.87 5.20
CA ILE A 53 16.47 5.48 5.95
C ILE A 53 16.06 4.51 7.06
N ASP A 54 16.20 4.94 8.30
CA ASP A 54 15.99 4.09 9.48
C ASP A 54 15.01 4.68 10.51
N GLY A 55 14.35 5.80 10.18
CA GLY A 55 13.32 6.41 11.04
C GLY A 55 13.84 7.20 12.23
N ARG A 56 15.14 7.16 12.55
CA ARG A 56 15.69 7.82 13.76
C ARG A 56 15.61 9.33 13.74
N GLY A 57 15.56 9.94 12.55
CA GLY A 57 15.45 11.38 12.35
C GLY A 57 14.02 11.93 12.46
N ILE A 58 13.01 11.07 12.65
CA ILE A 58 11.62 11.48 12.76
C ILE A 58 11.37 12.16 14.09
N VAL A 59 10.68 13.30 14.06
CA VAL A 59 10.35 14.11 15.23
C VAL A 59 8.87 14.52 15.24
N GLU A 60 8.40 14.95 16.41
CA GLU A 60 7.08 15.56 16.56
C GLU A 60 6.91 16.74 15.58
N GLY A 61 5.77 16.77 14.88
CA GLY A 61 5.44 17.77 13.88
C GLY A 61 5.76 17.37 12.44
N ASP A 62 6.60 16.36 12.18
CA ASP A 62 6.90 15.90 10.82
C ASP A 62 5.63 15.52 10.04
N ALA A 63 5.62 15.80 8.74
CA ALA A 63 4.45 15.60 7.89
C ALA A 63 4.36 14.15 7.40
N LEU A 64 3.14 13.61 7.37
CA LEU A 64 2.84 12.31 6.77
C LEU A 64 2.26 12.52 5.37
N ILE A 65 2.97 12.07 4.35
CA ILE A 65 2.52 12.10 2.95
C ILE A 65 2.03 10.70 2.57
N GLY A 66 0.76 10.56 2.21
CA GLY A 66 0.18 9.32 1.72
C GLY A 66 0.13 9.30 0.19
N LEU A 67 0.59 8.22 -0.42
CA LEU A 67 0.45 7.94 -1.86
C LEU A 67 -0.71 6.98 -2.10
N SER A 68 -1.52 7.27 -3.10
CA SER A 68 -2.69 6.45 -3.41
C SER A 68 -2.34 5.01 -3.79
N SER A 69 -3.11 4.06 -3.28
CA SER A 69 -3.12 2.67 -3.74
C SER A 69 -3.96 2.53 -5.02
N SER A 70 -3.72 1.48 -5.80
CA SER A 70 -4.56 1.11 -6.95
C SER A 70 -5.85 0.38 -6.55
N GLY A 71 -5.91 -0.13 -5.32
CA GLY A 71 -7.02 -0.93 -4.79
C GLY A 71 -6.58 -1.63 -3.49
N PRO A 72 -7.12 -2.81 -3.16
CA PRO A 72 -6.68 -3.59 -2.00
C PRO A 72 -5.21 -4.07 -2.06
N HIS A 73 -4.55 -3.90 -3.21
CA HIS A 73 -3.21 -4.41 -3.50
C HIS A 73 -3.17 -5.94 -3.40
N ALA A 74 -2.31 -6.50 -2.53
CA ALA A 74 -2.14 -7.94 -2.35
C ALA A 74 -2.51 -8.41 -0.93
N ASN A 75 -3.20 -7.57 -0.13
CA ASN A 75 -3.51 -7.85 1.28
C ASN A 75 -5.02 -7.83 1.55
N GLY A 76 -5.45 -8.52 2.62
CA GLY A 76 -6.86 -8.59 3.00
C GLY A 76 -7.72 -9.55 2.17
N PHE A 77 -7.13 -10.28 1.21
CA PHE A 77 -7.89 -11.19 0.32
C PHE A 77 -8.59 -12.34 1.04
N SER A 78 -8.10 -12.77 2.20
CA SER A 78 -8.82 -13.73 3.04
C SER A 78 -10.15 -13.18 3.56
N LEU A 79 -10.21 -11.89 3.91
CA LEU A 79 -11.47 -11.23 4.30
C LEU A 79 -12.34 -10.96 3.08
N ILE A 80 -11.77 -10.48 1.97
CA ILE A 80 -12.49 -10.24 0.71
C ILE A 80 -13.20 -11.53 0.27
N ARG A 81 -12.52 -12.68 0.23
CA ARG A 81 -13.13 -13.97 -0.15
C ARG A 81 -14.31 -14.34 0.76
N LYS A 82 -14.17 -14.15 2.09
CA LYS A 82 -15.27 -14.40 3.04
C LYS A 82 -16.47 -13.47 2.81
N ILE A 83 -16.22 -12.21 2.45
CA ILE A 83 -17.28 -11.25 2.12
C ILE A 83 -18.01 -11.70 0.86
N LEU A 84 -17.26 -12.01 -0.22
CA LEU A 84 -17.83 -12.49 -1.49
C LEU A 84 -18.70 -13.74 -1.31
N GLU A 85 -18.23 -14.71 -0.51
CA GLU A 85 -18.96 -15.94 -0.23
C GLU A 85 -20.27 -15.67 0.53
N LYS A 86 -20.22 -14.84 1.58
CA LYS A 86 -21.39 -14.52 2.41
C LYS A 86 -22.42 -13.66 1.68
N SER A 87 -21.99 -12.66 0.91
CA SER A 87 -22.89 -11.80 0.15
C SER A 87 -23.37 -12.45 -1.14
N ARG A 88 -22.75 -13.56 -1.57
CA ARG A 88 -22.98 -14.20 -2.87
C ARG A 88 -22.82 -13.20 -4.02
N ALA A 89 -21.86 -12.30 -3.87
CA ALA A 89 -21.58 -11.25 -4.83
C ALA A 89 -21.16 -11.84 -6.18
N ASP A 90 -21.79 -11.38 -7.26
CA ASP A 90 -21.34 -11.65 -8.62
C ASP A 90 -20.09 -10.82 -8.93
N LEU A 91 -19.01 -11.46 -9.38
CA LEU A 91 -17.78 -10.76 -9.75
C LEU A 91 -17.95 -9.91 -11.01
N ALA A 92 -18.95 -10.19 -11.85
CA ALA A 92 -19.26 -9.41 -13.04
C ALA A 92 -20.11 -8.16 -12.73
N GLN A 93 -20.58 -7.99 -11.50
CA GLN A 93 -21.40 -6.84 -11.13
C GLN A 93 -20.58 -5.53 -11.09
N PRO A 94 -21.21 -4.37 -11.32
CA PRO A 94 -20.54 -3.08 -11.13
C PRO A 94 -20.32 -2.78 -9.64
N VAL A 95 -19.30 -1.97 -9.33
CA VAL A 95 -19.08 -1.44 -7.98
C VAL A 95 -19.62 -0.01 -7.92
N PRO A 96 -20.58 0.31 -7.02
CA PRO A 96 -21.06 1.67 -6.86
C PRO A 96 -19.91 2.68 -6.65
N GLY A 97 -19.91 3.77 -7.42
CA GLY A 97 -18.86 4.79 -7.38
C GLY A 97 -17.63 4.50 -8.26
N VAL A 98 -17.48 3.30 -8.80
CA VAL A 98 -16.48 3.01 -9.83
C VAL A 98 -17.07 3.34 -11.20
N THR A 99 -16.37 4.17 -11.98
CA THR A 99 -16.80 4.59 -13.31
C THR A 99 -16.30 3.65 -14.40
N GLY A 100 -16.96 3.68 -15.56
CA GLY A 100 -16.64 2.82 -16.70
C GLY A 100 -17.26 1.42 -16.61
N SER A 101 -16.83 0.53 -17.49
CA SER A 101 -17.34 -0.84 -17.60
C SER A 101 -16.58 -1.84 -16.71
N ARG A 102 -15.99 -1.37 -15.60
CA ARG A 102 -15.19 -2.22 -14.70
C ARG A 102 -16.10 -3.02 -13.78
N THR A 103 -15.84 -4.30 -13.69
CA THR A 103 -16.54 -5.23 -12.79
C THR A 103 -15.89 -5.26 -11.40
N LEU A 104 -16.59 -5.83 -10.42
CA LEU A 104 -16.04 -6.11 -9.09
C LEU A 104 -14.75 -6.94 -9.17
N GLY A 105 -14.74 -7.96 -10.03
CA GLY A 105 -13.55 -8.77 -10.29
C GLY A 105 -12.37 -7.93 -10.81
N ASP A 106 -12.63 -7.05 -11.77
CA ASP A 106 -11.58 -6.17 -12.33
C ASP A 106 -10.99 -5.23 -11.29
N VAL A 107 -11.82 -4.71 -10.38
CA VAL A 107 -11.39 -3.79 -9.32
C VAL A 107 -10.59 -4.52 -8.23
N LEU A 108 -11.02 -5.74 -7.86
CA LEU A 108 -10.33 -6.56 -6.87
C LEU A 108 -8.99 -7.11 -7.39
N LEU A 109 -8.89 -7.39 -8.68
CA LEU A 109 -7.68 -7.90 -9.34
C LEU A 109 -6.80 -6.80 -9.95
N GLU A 110 -7.11 -5.53 -9.69
CA GLU A 110 -6.24 -4.42 -10.08
C GLU A 110 -4.81 -4.65 -9.52
N PRO A 111 -3.77 -4.68 -10.36
CA PRO A 111 -2.41 -4.94 -9.92
C PRO A 111 -1.94 -3.95 -8.86
N THR A 112 -1.09 -4.42 -7.94
CA THR A 112 -0.47 -3.56 -6.92
C THR A 112 0.37 -2.48 -7.59
N ARG A 113 0.15 -1.23 -7.20
CA ARG A 113 0.94 -0.08 -7.66
C ARG A 113 2.40 -0.21 -7.21
N ILE A 114 3.34 0.03 -8.11
CA ILE A 114 4.79 -0.03 -7.84
C ILE A 114 5.33 1.39 -7.70
N TYR A 115 5.87 1.72 -6.52
CA TYR A 115 6.35 3.07 -6.18
C TYR A 115 7.86 3.28 -6.34
N ALA A 116 8.61 2.27 -6.80
CA ALA A 116 10.07 2.28 -6.73
C ALA A 116 10.72 3.48 -7.44
N LYS A 117 10.34 3.76 -8.69
CA LYS A 117 10.91 4.86 -9.48
C LYS A 117 10.52 6.24 -8.93
N SER A 118 9.27 6.43 -8.54
CA SER A 118 8.78 7.69 -7.98
C SER A 118 9.44 8.00 -6.62
N VAL A 119 9.61 6.98 -5.78
CA VAL A 119 10.36 7.11 -4.52
C VAL A 119 11.84 7.41 -4.78
N LEU A 120 12.51 6.71 -5.70
CA LEU A 120 13.90 7.02 -6.03
C LEU A 120 14.08 8.45 -6.56
N SER A 121 13.13 8.94 -7.36
CA SER A 121 13.12 10.34 -7.82
C SER A 121 12.94 11.32 -6.67
N LEU A 122 12.08 11.03 -5.69
CA LEU A 122 11.90 11.86 -4.50
C LEU A 122 13.18 11.91 -3.65
N LEU A 123 13.82 10.75 -3.43
CA LEU A 123 15.03 10.60 -2.62
C LEU A 123 16.26 11.32 -3.18
N ALA A 124 16.21 11.75 -4.45
CA ALA A 124 17.26 12.56 -5.06
C ALA A 124 17.18 14.04 -4.63
N GLU A 125 16.03 14.49 -4.11
CA GLU A 125 15.72 15.92 -3.95
C GLU A 125 15.17 16.30 -2.58
N VAL A 126 14.58 15.36 -1.86
CA VAL A 126 13.96 15.59 -0.56
C VAL A 126 14.53 14.62 0.48
N GLU A 127 14.82 15.14 1.66
CA GLU A 127 15.19 14.32 2.81
C GLU A 127 13.96 13.56 3.34
N VAL A 128 13.87 12.28 2.98
CA VAL A 128 12.86 11.38 3.52
C VAL A 128 13.36 10.77 4.83
N LYS A 129 12.62 10.97 5.90
CA LYS A 129 12.97 10.52 7.25
C LYS A 129 12.48 9.11 7.56
N GLY A 130 11.43 8.67 6.89
CA GLY A 130 10.81 7.37 7.08
C GLY A 130 9.82 7.03 5.98
N MET A 131 9.57 5.74 5.78
CA MET A 131 8.56 5.24 4.85
C MET A 131 7.89 4.00 5.42
N ALA A 132 6.59 3.87 5.23
CA ALA A 132 5.80 2.70 5.58
C ALA A 132 5.00 2.22 4.36
N HIS A 133 5.35 1.03 3.86
CA HIS A 133 4.58 0.35 2.82
C HIS A 133 3.37 -0.34 3.45
N ILE A 134 2.16 0.02 3.02
CA ILE A 134 0.93 -0.40 3.68
C ILE A 134 0.51 -1.76 3.14
N THR A 135 0.77 -2.80 3.93
CA THR A 135 0.57 -4.21 3.56
C THR A 135 -0.29 -4.93 4.60
N GLY A 136 0.07 -6.15 5.02
CA GLY A 136 -0.64 -6.88 6.07
C GLY A 136 -0.64 -6.08 7.38
N GLY A 137 -1.82 -5.95 7.99
CA GLY A 137 -2.02 -5.08 9.16
C GLY A 137 -2.43 -3.63 8.80
N GLY A 138 -2.59 -3.32 7.51
CA GLY A 138 -3.22 -2.10 7.03
C GLY A 138 -2.51 -0.82 7.49
N LEU A 139 -3.25 0.28 7.54
CA LEU A 139 -2.74 1.59 7.98
C LEU A 139 -2.25 1.54 9.44
N THR A 140 -2.98 0.86 10.32
CA THR A 140 -2.70 0.87 11.76
C THR A 140 -1.38 0.20 12.10
N GLU A 141 -1.12 -0.99 11.55
CA GLU A 141 0.06 -1.78 11.96
C GLU A 141 1.32 -1.45 11.17
N ASN A 142 1.21 -0.90 9.96
CA ASN A 142 2.39 -0.59 9.15
C ASN A 142 2.96 0.79 9.47
N THR A 143 2.11 1.80 9.68
CA THR A 143 2.56 3.19 9.83
C THR A 143 3.47 3.37 11.04
N HIS A 144 3.19 2.72 12.17
CA HIS A 144 3.99 2.95 13.36
C HIS A 144 5.37 2.28 13.36
N ARG A 145 5.64 1.34 12.44
CA ARG A 145 6.91 0.60 12.38
C ARG A 145 8.11 1.47 12.01
N MET A 146 7.86 2.65 11.43
CA MET A 146 8.91 3.62 11.11
C MET A 146 9.19 4.61 12.24
N PHE A 147 8.42 4.61 13.34
CA PHE A 147 8.60 5.59 14.43
C PHE A 147 9.35 5.02 15.64
N PRO A 148 10.09 5.87 16.37
CA PRO A 148 10.44 5.61 17.76
C PRO A 148 9.19 5.38 18.64
N GLU A 149 9.32 4.58 19.70
CA GLU A 149 8.19 4.25 20.60
C GLU A 149 7.52 5.46 21.26
N SER A 150 8.25 6.58 21.37
CA SER A 150 7.78 7.85 21.94
C SER A 150 6.92 8.70 20.98
N LEU A 151 6.78 8.29 19.72
CA LEU A 151 6.02 9.00 18.69
C LEU A 151 4.84 8.17 18.18
N ALA A 152 3.87 8.85 17.59
CA ALA A 152 2.68 8.26 16.98
C ALA A 152 2.37 8.94 15.64
N ALA A 153 1.74 8.21 14.72
CA ALA A 153 1.10 8.82 13.56
C ALA A 153 -0.31 9.30 13.92
N ARG A 154 -0.61 10.56 13.60
CA ARG A 154 -1.96 11.09 13.54
C ARG A 154 -2.36 11.23 12.07
N ILE A 155 -3.31 10.42 11.63
CA ILE A 155 -3.81 10.39 10.25
C ILE A 155 -5.25 10.91 10.25
N ASP A 156 -5.56 11.78 9.30
CA ASP A 156 -6.89 12.34 9.06
C ASP A 156 -7.48 11.71 7.80
N ALA A 157 -8.41 10.76 7.98
CA ALA A 157 -9.05 9.99 6.93
C ALA A 157 -9.88 10.85 5.96
N ALA A 158 -10.26 12.07 6.37
CA ALA A 158 -10.96 13.00 5.49
C ALA A 158 -10.04 13.64 4.43
N ARG A 159 -8.71 13.48 4.52
CA ARG A 159 -7.75 14.14 3.60
C ARG A 159 -7.58 13.45 2.26
N TRP A 160 -8.05 12.22 2.10
CA TRP A 160 -8.06 11.55 0.81
C TRP A 160 -9.43 10.91 0.54
N PRO A 161 -9.84 10.83 -0.73
CA PRO A 161 -11.02 10.06 -1.08
C PRO A 161 -10.72 8.58 -0.88
N ARG A 162 -11.47 7.92 0.00
CA ARG A 162 -11.41 6.46 0.12
C ARG A 162 -11.93 5.84 -1.18
N PRO A 163 -11.19 4.91 -1.83
CA PRO A 163 -11.67 4.25 -3.03
C PRO A 163 -12.98 3.48 -2.78
N PRO A 164 -13.97 3.53 -3.70
CA PRO A 164 -15.31 2.98 -3.48
C PRO A 164 -15.34 1.48 -3.17
N ILE A 165 -14.33 0.73 -3.61
CA ILE A 165 -14.21 -0.70 -3.29
C ILE A 165 -14.14 -0.95 -1.78
N PHE A 166 -13.52 -0.05 -1.00
CA PHE A 166 -13.47 -0.21 0.45
C PHE A 166 -14.81 0.13 1.11
N ASP A 167 -15.58 1.06 0.56
CA ASP A 167 -16.97 1.31 0.99
C ASP A 167 -17.85 0.10 0.73
N TRP A 168 -17.70 -0.50 -0.45
CA TRP A 168 -18.40 -1.72 -0.82
C TRP A 168 -18.04 -2.88 0.12
N LEU A 169 -16.75 -3.12 0.36
CA LEU A 169 -16.27 -4.17 1.26
C LEU A 169 -16.75 -3.96 2.69
N GLN A 170 -16.71 -2.71 3.19
CA GLN A 170 -17.16 -2.40 4.53
C GLN A 170 -18.66 -2.71 4.70
N ARG A 171 -19.47 -2.26 3.74
CA ARG A 171 -20.93 -2.42 3.77
C ARG A 171 -21.34 -3.89 3.61
N GLU A 172 -20.83 -4.58 2.60
CA GLU A 172 -21.18 -5.99 2.33
C GLU A 172 -20.65 -6.93 3.41
N GLY A 173 -19.49 -6.62 4.00
CA GLY A 173 -18.89 -7.41 5.06
C GLY A 173 -19.36 -7.06 6.47
N ASN A 174 -20.13 -5.98 6.64
CA ASN A 174 -20.44 -5.37 7.94
C ASN A 174 -19.18 -5.20 8.81
N VAL A 175 -18.12 -4.64 8.22
CA VAL A 175 -16.80 -4.53 8.84
C VAL A 175 -16.71 -3.24 9.64
N ALA A 176 -16.26 -3.31 10.89
CA ALA A 176 -16.02 -2.12 11.71
C ALA A 176 -14.92 -1.25 11.10
N THR A 177 -15.00 0.08 11.26
CA THR A 177 -14.02 1.02 10.68
C THR A 177 -12.59 0.75 11.13
N ASP A 178 -12.38 0.44 12.41
CA ASP A 178 -11.04 0.11 12.93
C ASP A 178 -10.49 -1.17 12.29
N GLU A 179 -11.37 -2.15 12.02
CA GLU A 179 -11.00 -3.37 11.31
C GLU A 179 -10.65 -3.09 9.85
N MET A 180 -11.37 -2.17 9.19
CA MET A 180 -11.03 -1.73 7.83
C MET A 180 -9.61 -1.17 7.79
N HIS A 181 -9.23 -0.30 8.73
CA HIS A 181 -7.89 0.28 8.79
C HIS A 181 -6.81 -0.72 9.20
N ARG A 182 -7.16 -1.76 9.95
CA ARG A 182 -6.23 -2.84 10.34
C ARG A 182 -6.03 -3.88 9.24
N VAL A 183 -7.01 -4.07 8.35
CA VAL A 183 -6.92 -5.09 7.30
C VAL A 183 -6.48 -4.50 5.96
N PHE A 184 -7.01 -3.33 5.62
CA PHE A 184 -6.84 -2.72 4.31
C PHE A 184 -5.99 -1.45 4.37
N ASN A 185 -5.47 -1.10 3.21
CA ASN A 185 -4.75 0.15 2.99
C ASN A 185 -5.67 1.38 2.87
N CYS A 186 -6.99 1.14 2.70
CA CYS A 186 -8.05 2.15 2.57
C CYS A 186 -7.75 3.28 1.58
N GLY A 187 -6.98 3.01 0.52
CA GLY A 187 -6.65 3.99 -0.50
C GLY A 187 -5.23 4.54 -0.43
N ILE A 188 -4.44 4.20 0.59
CA ILE A 188 -3.06 4.67 0.75
C ILE A 188 -2.10 3.49 0.71
N GLY A 189 -1.31 3.36 -0.36
CA GLY A 189 -0.37 2.25 -0.51
C GLY A 189 0.98 2.49 0.17
N LEU A 190 1.41 3.74 0.28
CA LEU A 190 2.70 4.11 0.88
C LEU A 190 2.53 5.39 1.69
N ILE A 191 3.15 5.46 2.87
CA ILE A 191 3.27 6.68 3.66
C ILE A 191 4.74 7.06 3.74
N ILE A 192 5.03 8.35 3.55
CA ILE A 192 6.38 8.94 3.59
C ILE A 192 6.38 10.02 4.68
N VAL A 193 7.46 10.08 5.47
CA VAL A 193 7.66 11.08 6.51
C VAL A 193 8.73 12.06 6.05
N VAL A 194 8.41 13.35 6.09
CA VAL A 194 9.33 14.46 5.75
C VAL A 194 9.22 15.58 6.76
N ALA A 195 10.21 16.47 6.80
CA ALA A 195 10.09 17.69 7.60
C ALA A 195 8.90 18.54 7.10
N PRO A 196 8.25 19.34 7.96
CA PRO A 196 7.11 20.17 7.56
C PRO A 196 7.43 21.13 6.41
N GLY A 197 8.64 21.69 6.40
CA GLY A 197 9.12 22.59 5.35
C GLY A 197 9.34 21.91 4.00
N ASP A 198 9.51 20.59 3.98
CA ASP A 198 9.78 19.82 2.76
C ASP A 198 8.51 19.22 2.14
N ALA A 199 7.36 19.34 2.83
CA ALA A 199 6.12 18.68 2.41
C ALA A 199 5.65 19.11 1.01
N GLU A 200 5.71 20.41 0.70
CA GLU A 200 5.32 20.93 -0.62
C GLU A 200 6.26 20.45 -1.73
N SER A 201 7.58 20.47 -1.48
CA SER A 201 8.58 19.97 -2.42
C SER A 201 8.38 18.48 -2.70
N ALA A 202 8.16 17.69 -1.64
CA ALA A 202 7.87 16.26 -1.78
C ALA A 202 6.63 15.99 -2.62
N LEU A 203 5.53 16.70 -2.35
CA LEU A 203 4.29 16.58 -3.13
C LEU A 203 4.51 16.95 -4.60
N ALA A 204 5.26 18.02 -4.88
CA ALA A 204 5.57 18.43 -6.25
C ALA A 204 6.35 17.34 -7.01
N ARG A 205 7.36 16.73 -6.38
CA ARG A 205 8.17 15.65 -6.97
C ARG A 205 7.39 14.36 -7.21
N LEU A 206 6.56 13.98 -6.25
CA LEU A 206 5.66 12.82 -6.38
C LEU A 206 4.65 13.04 -7.50
N THR A 207 4.05 14.23 -7.58
CA THR A 207 3.11 14.60 -8.64
C THR A 207 3.79 14.60 -10.02
N ALA A 208 5.00 15.14 -10.13
CA ALA A 208 5.79 15.09 -11.36
C ALA A 208 6.13 13.64 -11.79
N SER A 209 6.20 12.72 -10.83
CA SER A 209 6.35 11.28 -11.05
C SER A 209 5.02 10.55 -11.28
N SER A 210 3.93 11.28 -11.56
CA SER A 210 2.58 10.74 -11.78
C SER A 210 2.00 9.98 -10.59
N GLU A 211 2.42 10.31 -9.37
CA GLU A 211 1.80 9.81 -8.13
C GLU A 211 0.68 10.75 -7.67
N SER A 212 -0.41 10.16 -7.17
CA SER A 212 -1.39 10.92 -6.39
C SER A 212 -0.95 10.89 -4.94
N ALA A 213 -0.45 12.01 -4.44
CA ALA A 213 0.09 12.15 -3.09
C ALA A 213 -0.58 13.32 -2.35
N ARG A 214 -0.75 13.19 -1.03
CA ARG A 214 -1.34 14.22 -0.17
C ARG A 214 -0.71 14.20 1.21
N VAL A 215 -0.64 15.34 1.88
CA VAL A 215 -0.41 15.36 3.34
C VAL A 215 -1.65 14.82 4.02
N ILE A 216 -1.55 13.64 4.63
CA ILE A 216 -2.64 12.92 5.28
C ILE A 216 -2.62 13.06 6.80
N GLY A 217 -1.61 13.73 7.36
CA GLY A 217 -1.46 13.84 8.80
C GLY A 217 -0.08 14.32 9.23
N SER A 218 0.24 14.07 10.49
CA SER A 218 1.49 14.48 11.11
C SER A 218 1.94 13.48 12.18
N VAL A 219 3.21 13.57 12.55
CA VAL A 219 3.78 12.85 13.68
C VAL A 219 3.48 13.61 14.98
N GLU A 220 2.99 12.91 15.99
CA GLU A 220 2.66 13.46 17.30
C GLU A 220 3.45 12.73 18.41
N ARG A 221 3.57 13.37 19.57
CA ARG A 221 4.09 12.70 20.76
C ARG A 221 3.12 11.63 21.25
N ARG A 222 3.62 10.43 21.48
CA ARG A 222 2.83 9.32 22.02
C ARG A 222 2.82 9.37 23.54
N ARG A 223 1.62 9.39 24.13
CA ARG A 223 1.44 9.20 25.57
C ARG A 223 1.57 7.73 25.94
N PRO A 224 2.07 7.37 27.14
CA PRO A 224 2.08 5.99 27.61
C PRO A 224 0.68 5.35 27.50
N GLY A 225 0.60 4.16 26.89
CA GLY A 225 -0.65 3.44 26.68
C GLY A 225 -1.53 3.93 25.52
N ALA A 226 -1.20 5.04 24.86
CA ALA A 226 -1.92 5.49 23.67
C ALA A 226 -1.58 4.62 22.44
N PRO A 227 -2.49 4.52 21.44
CA PRO A 227 -2.18 3.88 20.16
C PRO A 227 -1.00 4.54 19.46
N ALA A 228 -0.20 3.75 18.74
CA ALA A 228 0.94 4.26 17.97
C ALA A 228 0.52 4.83 16.59
N THR A 229 -0.71 4.55 16.16
CA THR A 229 -1.35 5.16 14.99
C THR A 229 -2.78 5.49 15.38
N VAL A 230 -3.16 6.76 15.18
CA VAL A 230 -4.50 7.28 15.45
C VAL A 230 -5.05 7.79 14.14
N ILE A 231 -6.19 7.22 13.70
CA ILE A 231 -6.86 7.60 12.47
C ILE A 231 -8.18 8.27 12.87
N THR A 232 -8.39 9.51 12.41
CA THR A 232 -9.61 10.29 12.67
C THR A 232 -10.41 10.58 11.43
#